data_AF-A0AB34ZF37-F1
#
_entry.id   AF-A0AB34ZF37-F1
#
_cell.length_a   1.000
_cell.length_b   1.000
_cell.length_c   1.000
_cell.angle_alpha   90.00
_cell.angle_beta   90.00
_cell.angle_gamma   90.00
#
_symmetry.space_group_name_H-M   'P 1'
#
loop_
_entity.id
_entity.type
_entity.pdbx_description
1 polymer ?
#
loop_
_entity_poly.entity_id
_entity_poly.type
_entity_poly.pdbx_seq_one_letter_code
_entity_poly.pdbx_strand_id
1 'polypeptide(L)'
;MISDSNPNPFEQEKGCGQHLRDAREAAGLSVDEVAGKLRMPAHVVRSLEQEQWQRLGAPVFVRGQLRSYARLLHVDLEPLLQQAAIAPVEPVKLVSHTHTPRARRILESTARKAMYVVITGVFAVPVWYATRSHLDGKAPSTVSLDSMPEAPRTGSPVNAATQPASAPREQPAPYIASMTPVPRATPELETPAASAAGGGSLSLSFSGDSWVQILAPDGSAVEKALVRAGERRSYSPGQVGRIVLGNASAVEVQQGGSIVDVKPFQRANVARFAVSSDGSVVPASE
;
A
#
# COMPACT_ATOMS: atom_id res chain seq x y z
N MET A 1 15.50 64.41 -55.65
CA MET A 1 14.54 64.28 -54.53
C MET A 1 14.60 62.84 -54.07
N ILE A 2 15.51 62.56 -53.14
CA ILE A 2 15.69 61.23 -52.53
C ILE A 2 14.90 61.31 -51.23
N SER A 3 13.75 60.62 -51.16
CA SER A 3 13.04 60.43 -49.90
C SER A 3 13.62 59.19 -49.24
N ASP A 4 14.75 59.36 -48.55
CA ASP A 4 15.24 58.39 -47.57
C ASP A 4 14.29 58.43 -46.37
N SER A 5 13.22 57.62 -46.42
CA SER A 5 12.47 57.27 -45.22
C SER A 5 13.34 56.31 -44.42
N ASN A 6 14.17 56.86 -43.54
CA ASN A 6 14.89 56.14 -42.50
C ASN A 6 13.86 55.68 -41.46
N PRO A 7 13.44 54.39 -41.40
CA PRO A 7 12.65 53.94 -40.27
C PRO A 7 13.56 54.04 -39.03
N ASN A 8 13.13 54.84 -38.06
CA ASN A 8 13.83 54.99 -36.80
C ASN A 8 14.17 53.61 -36.22
N PRO A 9 15.40 53.36 -35.73
CA PRO A 9 15.78 52.10 -35.08
C PRO A 9 15.09 51.85 -33.73
N PHE A 10 14.07 52.66 -33.41
CA PHE A 10 13.14 52.54 -32.29
C PHE A 10 11.73 52.14 -32.76
N GLU A 11 11.56 51.49 -33.93
CA GLU A 11 10.40 50.64 -34.21
C GLU A 11 10.40 49.43 -33.27
N GLN A 12 10.18 49.76 -31.99
CA GLN A 12 9.44 49.04 -30.98
C GLN A 12 9.51 47.52 -31.14
N GLU A 13 10.42 46.91 -30.37
CA GLU A 13 10.20 45.59 -29.82
C GLU A 13 8.91 45.64 -28.98
N LYS A 14 7.74 45.65 -29.65
CA LYS A 14 6.45 45.58 -29.00
C LYS A 14 6.42 44.27 -28.25
N GLY A 15 6.43 44.37 -26.92
CA GLY A 15 6.29 43.21 -26.06
C GLY A 15 5.03 42.41 -26.41
N CYS A 16 5.06 41.11 -26.08
CA CYS A 16 3.95 40.19 -26.27
C CYS A 16 2.60 40.71 -25.73
N GLY A 17 2.59 41.46 -24.62
CA GLY A 17 1.39 42.05 -24.03
C GLY A 17 0.80 43.18 -24.87
N GLN A 18 1.65 44.03 -25.44
CA GLN A 18 1.20 45.11 -26.32
C GLN A 18 0.66 44.55 -27.64
N HIS A 19 1.29 43.51 -28.19
CA HIS A 19 0.80 42.86 -29.40
C HIS A 19 -0.59 42.23 -29.22
N LEU A 20 -0.85 41.61 -28.07
CA LEU A 20 -2.17 41.07 -27.72
C LEU A 20 -3.22 42.18 -27.53
N ARG A 21 -2.84 43.33 -26.94
CA ARG A 21 -3.72 44.48 -26.80
C ARG A 21 -4.14 45.03 -28.17
N ASP A 22 -3.15 45.28 -29.04
CA ASP A 22 -3.38 45.81 -30.38
C ASP A 22 -4.31 44.87 -31.17
N ALA A 23 -4.09 43.56 -31.06
CA ALA A 23 -4.94 42.55 -31.68
C ALA A 23 -6.36 42.49 -31.11
N ARG A 24 -6.52 42.65 -29.78
CA ARG A 24 -7.84 42.73 -29.14
C ARG A 24 -8.61 43.95 -29.64
N GLU A 25 -7.96 45.11 -29.73
CA GLU A 25 -8.56 46.35 -30.19
C GLU A 25 -8.92 46.29 -31.67
N ALA A 26 -8.07 45.68 -32.50
CA ALA A 26 -8.38 45.40 -33.91
C ALA A 26 -9.58 44.46 -34.08
N ALA A 27 -9.77 43.52 -33.16
CA ALA A 27 -10.94 42.64 -33.10
C ALA A 27 -12.19 43.32 -32.50
N GLY A 28 -12.08 44.56 -32.00
CA GLY A 28 -13.18 45.31 -31.39
C GLY A 28 -13.69 44.72 -30.07
N LEU A 29 -12.89 43.88 -29.39
CA LEU A 29 -13.30 43.19 -28.17
C LEU A 29 -12.94 43.99 -26.92
N SER A 30 -13.87 44.04 -25.96
CA SER A 30 -13.58 44.58 -24.64
C SER A 30 -12.77 43.60 -23.78
N VAL A 31 -12.06 44.11 -22.77
CA VAL A 31 -11.30 43.27 -21.83
C VAL A 31 -12.22 42.28 -21.11
N ASP A 32 -13.42 42.70 -20.74
CA ASP A 32 -14.40 41.87 -20.03
C ASP A 32 -15.00 40.77 -20.92
N GLU A 33 -15.18 41.03 -22.22
CA GLU A 33 -15.59 40.01 -23.19
C GLU A 33 -14.52 38.94 -23.40
N VAL A 34 -13.26 39.36 -23.52
CA VAL A 34 -12.12 38.44 -23.61
C VAL A 34 -12.00 37.62 -22.34
N ALA A 35 -12.14 38.25 -21.18
CA ALA A 35 -12.14 37.60 -19.87
C ALA A 35 -13.23 36.51 -19.78
N GLY A 36 -14.44 36.82 -20.24
CA GLY A 36 -15.55 35.86 -20.33
C GLY A 36 -15.26 34.68 -21.26
N LYS A 37 -14.73 34.96 -22.47
CA LYS A 37 -14.41 33.93 -23.48
C LYS A 37 -13.27 33.00 -23.04
N LEU A 38 -12.23 33.55 -22.41
CA LEU A 38 -11.08 32.78 -21.91
C LEU A 38 -11.34 32.14 -20.54
N ARG A 39 -12.46 32.46 -19.88
CA ARG A 39 -12.76 32.09 -18.48
C ARG A 39 -11.66 32.52 -17.51
N MET A 40 -11.15 33.72 -17.72
CA MET A 40 -10.09 34.32 -16.91
C MET A 40 -10.60 35.61 -16.27
N PRO A 41 -10.26 35.92 -15.01
CA PRO A 41 -10.65 37.19 -14.42
C PRO A 41 -10.09 38.39 -15.22
N ALA A 42 -10.86 39.48 -15.33
CA ALA A 42 -10.46 40.66 -16.12
C ALA A 42 -9.15 41.32 -15.65
N HIS A 43 -8.76 41.14 -14.38
CA HIS A 43 -7.47 41.62 -13.88
C HIS A 43 -6.30 40.81 -14.47
N VAL A 44 -6.49 39.51 -14.71
CA VAL A 44 -5.48 38.62 -15.31
C VAL A 44 -5.23 39.04 -16.76
N VAL A 45 -6.29 39.26 -17.54
CA VAL A 45 -6.19 39.74 -18.94
C VAL A 45 -5.44 41.08 -19.01
N ARG A 46 -5.77 42.04 -18.13
CA ARG A 46 -5.03 43.31 -18.03
C ARG A 46 -3.56 43.12 -17.66
N SER A 47 -3.26 42.22 -16.72
CA SER A 47 -1.88 41.94 -16.33
C SER A 47 -1.08 41.25 -17.44
N LEU A 48 -1.71 40.44 -18.29
CA LEU A 48 -1.07 39.87 -19.49
C LEU A 48 -0.75 40.95 -20.52
N GLU A 49 -1.68 41.87 -20.79
CA GLU A 49 -1.45 42.99 -21.72
C GLU A 49 -0.41 44.01 -21.21
N GLN A 50 -0.22 44.09 -19.90
CA GLN A 50 0.77 44.98 -19.25
C GLN A 50 2.08 44.25 -18.92
N GLU A 51 2.21 42.97 -19.28
CA GLU A 51 3.39 42.13 -19.02
C GLU A 51 3.80 42.05 -17.54
N GLN A 52 2.82 42.16 -16.63
CA GLN A 52 3.04 42.14 -15.19
C GLN A 52 3.01 40.70 -14.65
N TRP A 53 3.97 39.90 -15.09
CA TRP A 53 4.09 38.48 -14.74
C TRP A 53 4.13 38.24 -13.22
N GLN A 54 4.67 39.19 -12.45
CA GLN A 54 4.82 39.10 -11.01
C GLN A 54 3.48 39.18 -10.25
N ARG A 55 2.46 39.82 -10.83
CA ARG A 55 1.12 39.94 -10.23
C ARG A 55 0.22 38.74 -10.54
N LEU A 56 0.56 37.96 -11.56
CA LEU A 56 -0.20 36.81 -12.06
C LEU A 56 0.00 35.53 -11.20
N GLY A 57 0.90 35.58 -10.21
CA GLY A 57 1.20 34.44 -9.33
C GLY A 57 2.21 33.48 -9.94
N ALA A 58 1.90 32.17 -9.93
CA ALA A 58 2.84 31.14 -10.36
C ALA A 58 3.18 31.27 -11.88
N PRO A 59 4.46 31.47 -12.25
CA PRO A 59 4.90 31.68 -13.65
C PRO A 59 4.49 30.58 -14.63
N VAL A 60 4.22 29.38 -14.12
CA VAL A 60 3.82 28.19 -14.88
C VAL A 60 2.55 28.43 -15.70
N PHE A 61 1.61 29.24 -15.19
CA PHE A 61 0.32 29.44 -15.84
C PHE A 61 0.34 30.52 -16.91
N VAL A 62 1.32 31.43 -16.89
CA VAL A 62 1.41 32.60 -17.78
C VAL A 62 1.56 32.18 -19.25
N ARG A 63 2.47 31.23 -19.54
CA ARG A 63 2.69 30.75 -20.92
C ARG A 63 1.44 30.11 -21.52
N GLY A 64 0.71 29.32 -20.73
CA GLY A 64 -0.53 28.69 -21.16
C GLY A 64 -1.65 29.71 -21.42
N GLN A 65 -1.72 30.74 -20.59
CA GLN A 65 -2.67 31.83 -20.72
C GLN A 65 -2.40 32.70 -21.95
N LEU A 66 -1.14 33.08 -22.20
CA LEU A 66 -0.75 33.83 -23.41
C LEU A 66 -1.09 33.05 -24.68
N ARG A 67 -0.82 31.74 -24.72
CA ARG A 67 -1.14 30.91 -25.89
C ARG A 67 -2.66 30.76 -26.09
N SER A 68 -3.43 30.70 -25.01
CA SER A 68 -4.89 30.64 -25.09
C SER A 68 -5.49 31.96 -25.60
N TYR A 69 -4.93 33.09 -25.16
CA TYR A 69 -5.33 34.41 -25.64
C TYR A 69 -4.96 34.62 -27.11
N ALA A 70 -3.73 34.27 -27.51
CA ALA A 70 -3.28 34.32 -28.90
C ALA A 70 -4.18 33.47 -29.82
N ARG A 71 -4.59 32.28 -29.37
CA ARG A 71 -5.53 31.41 -30.10
C ARG A 71 -6.90 32.04 -30.29
N LEU A 72 -7.41 32.79 -29.30
CA LEU A 72 -8.70 33.48 -29.38
C LEU A 72 -8.68 34.60 -30.42
N LEU A 73 -7.55 35.31 -30.54
CA LEU A 73 -7.38 36.43 -31.47
C LEU A 73 -6.79 36.02 -32.83
N HIS A 74 -6.50 34.73 -33.02
CA HIS A 74 -5.83 34.20 -34.23
C HIS A 74 -4.49 34.87 -34.56
N VAL A 75 -3.72 35.22 -33.52
CA VAL A 75 -2.41 35.86 -33.64
C VAL A 75 -1.30 34.88 -33.30
N ASP A 76 -0.20 34.90 -34.07
CA ASP A 76 0.98 34.12 -33.75
C ASP A 76 1.89 34.87 -32.78
N LEU A 77 1.97 34.38 -31.55
CA LEU A 77 2.78 34.94 -30.47
C LEU A 77 4.00 34.07 -30.15
N GLU A 78 4.18 32.92 -30.79
CA GLU A 78 5.28 32.00 -30.52
C GLU A 78 6.67 32.64 -30.72
N PRO A 79 6.95 33.47 -31.75
CA PRO A 79 8.26 34.12 -31.89
C PRO A 79 8.53 35.13 -30.76
N LEU A 80 7.49 35.84 -30.30
CA LEU A 80 7.57 36.82 -29.22
C LEU A 80 7.71 36.14 -27.85
N LEU A 81 7.10 34.97 -27.65
CA LEU A 81 7.22 34.16 -26.42
C LEU A 81 8.59 33.50 -26.24
N GLN A 82 9.35 33.32 -27.33
CA GLN A 82 10.72 32.83 -27.28
C GLN A 82 11.72 33.94 -26.91
N GLN A 83 11.43 35.17 -27.33
CA GLN A 83 12.22 36.37 -27.01
C GLN A 83 11.90 36.92 -25.62
N ALA A 84 10.63 36.88 -25.21
CA ALA A 84 10.22 37.16 -23.85
C ALA A 84 10.77 36.05 -22.94
N ALA A 85 11.93 36.32 -22.32
CA ALA A 85 12.60 35.43 -21.37
C ALA A 85 11.76 35.20 -20.10
N ILE A 86 10.61 34.53 -20.25
CA ILE A 86 9.77 34.06 -19.15
C ILE A 86 10.62 33.06 -18.39
N ALA A 87 11.09 33.47 -17.21
CA ALA A 87 12.06 32.77 -16.41
C ALA A 87 11.75 31.25 -16.37
N PRO A 88 12.74 30.38 -16.65
CA PRO A 88 12.57 28.95 -16.57
C PRO A 88 11.98 28.60 -15.20
N VAL A 89 10.92 27.79 -15.21
CA VAL A 89 10.31 27.26 -13.98
C VAL A 89 11.37 26.40 -13.31
N GLU A 90 12.05 26.95 -12.30
CA GLU A 90 12.96 26.18 -11.47
C GLU A 90 12.09 25.17 -10.70
N PRO A 91 12.24 23.85 -10.95
CA PRO A 91 11.45 22.87 -10.23
C PRO A 91 11.77 22.99 -8.76
N VAL A 92 10.73 23.17 -7.93
CA VAL A 92 10.88 23.23 -6.47
C VAL A 92 11.70 22.02 -6.04
N LYS A 93 12.91 22.30 -5.53
CA LYS A 93 13.84 21.26 -5.05
C LYS A 93 13.12 20.50 -3.95
N LEU A 94 12.77 19.25 -4.24
CA LEU A 94 12.14 18.33 -3.29
C LEU A 94 13.14 18.06 -2.16
N VAL A 95 13.01 18.79 -1.06
CA VAL A 95 13.79 18.53 0.16
C VAL A 95 13.11 17.37 0.88
N SER A 96 13.69 16.17 0.79
CA SER A 96 13.26 15.04 1.58
C SER A 96 13.63 15.27 3.04
N HIS A 97 12.65 15.66 3.86
CA HIS A 97 12.77 15.70 5.32
C HIS A 97 12.77 14.26 5.87
N THR A 98 13.80 13.47 5.57
CA THR A 98 14.02 12.16 6.21
C THR A 98 15.51 11.85 6.29
N HIS A 99 16.22 12.67 7.06
CA HIS A 99 17.61 12.43 7.36
C HIS A 99 17.73 11.56 8.62
N THR A 100 17.43 10.26 8.54
CA THR A 100 17.97 9.34 9.56
C THR A 100 19.44 9.09 9.21
N PRO A 101 20.42 9.58 10.00
CA PRO A 101 21.82 9.41 9.66
C PRO A 101 22.16 7.91 9.64
N ARG A 102 22.68 7.42 8.51
CA ARG A 102 23.04 5.99 8.30
C ARG A 102 23.95 5.45 9.41
N ALA A 103 24.80 6.30 9.98
CA ALA A 103 25.67 5.96 11.10
C ALA A 103 24.90 5.42 12.33
N ARG A 104 23.74 6.00 12.66
CA ARG A 104 22.93 5.58 13.81
C ARG A 104 22.30 4.20 13.59
N ARG A 105 21.84 3.92 12.36
CA ARG A 105 21.32 2.59 11.97
C ARG A 105 22.41 1.50 12.01
N ILE A 106 23.63 1.81 11.55
CA ILE A 106 24.72 0.83 11.57
C ILE A 106 25.12 0.53 13.02
N LEU A 107 25.28 1.55 13.87
CA LEU A 107 25.65 1.37 15.27
C LEU A 107 24.62 0.54 16.06
N GLU A 108 23.32 0.82 15.88
CA GLU A 108 22.24 0.05 16.52
C GLU A 108 22.20 -1.40 16.04
N SER A 109 22.49 -1.65 14.75
CA SER A 109 22.56 -3.01 14.20
C SER A 109 23.77 -3.79 14.74
N THR A 110 24.92 -3.13 14.90
CA THR A 110 26.14 -3.74 15.43
C THR A 110 26.02 -4.00 16.93
N ALA A 111 25.44 -3.08 17.70
CA ALA A 111 25.21 -3.26 19.13
C ALA A 111 24.25 -4.43 19.41
N ARG A 112 23.18 -4.58 18.62
CA ARG A 112 22.25 -5.71 18.74
C ARG A 112 22.92 -7.04 18.40
N LYS A 113 23.74 -7.09 17.35
CA LYS A 113 24.51 -8.29 16.99
C LYS A 113 25.53 -8.66 18.07
N ALA A 114 26.25 -7.68 18.60
CA ALA A 114 27.20 -7.89 19.69
C ALA A 114 26.51 -8.44 20.94
N MET A 115 25.33 -7.92 21.29
CA MET A 115 24.51 -8.44 22.40
C MET A 115 24.18 -9.93 22.22
N TYR A 116 23.73 -10.34 21.03
CA TYR A 116 23.44 -11.75 20.76
C TYR A 116 24.69 -12.63 20.84
N VAL A 117 25.84 -12.15 20.39
CA VAL A 117 27.11 -12.88 20.49
C VAL A 117 27.53 -13.07 21.95
N VAL A 118 27.41 -12.02 22.78
CA VAL A 118 27.71 -12.10 24.22
C VAL A 118 26.78 -13.08 24.92
N ILE A 119 25.46 -12.96 24.71
CA ILE A 119 24.47 -13.88 25.30
C ILE A 119 24.78 -15.32 24.88
N THR A 120 25.07 -15.56 23.60
CA THR A 120 25.41 -16.90 23.11
C THR A 120 26.69 -17.42 23.76
N GLY A 121 27.72 -16.60 23.92
CA GLY A 121 28.96 -16.98 24.61
C GLY A 121 28.73 -17.33 26.09
N VAL A 122 27.89 -16.56 26.80
CA VAL A 122 27.56 -16.80 28.21
C VAL A 122 26.90 -18.15 28.42
N PHE A 123 26.10 -18.65 27.47
CA PHE A 123 25.47 -19.97 27.57
C PHE A 123 26.30 -21.10 26.95
N ALA A 124 26.91 -20.86 25.79
CA ALA A 124 27.64 -21.89 25.05
C ALA A 124 28.96 -22.29 25.73
N VAL A 125 29.68 -21.34 26.35
CA VAL A 125 30.98 -21.62 26.98
C VAL A 125 30.83 -22.52 28.22
N PRO A 126 29.90 -22.27 29.17
CA PRO A 126 29.67 -23.18 30.30
C PRO A 126 29.17 -24.56 29.86
N VAL A 127 28.26 -24.63 28.88
CA VAL A 127 27.74 -25.90 28.37
C VAL A 127 28.84 -26.71 27.69
N TRP A 128 29.69 -26.08 26.88
CA TRP A 128 30.82 -26.74 26.25
C TRP A 128 31.84 -27.23 27.29
N TYR A 129 32.16 -26.40 28.28
CA TYR A 129 33.07 -26.79 29.36
C TYR A 129 32.53 -27.96 30.18
N ALA A 130 31.24 -27.95 30.55
CA ALA A 130 30.59 -29.02 31.29
C ALA A 130 30.41 -30.32 30.47
N THR A 131 30.21 -30.21 29.16
CA THR A 131 30.09 -31.39 28.29
C THR A 131 31.46 -32.02 28.03
N ARG A 132 32.51 -31.20 27.90
CA ARG A 132 33.89 -31.68 27.73
C ARG A 132 34.37 -32.48 28.93
N SER A 133 34.10 -32.02 30.15
CA SER A 133 34.46 -32.77 31.36
C SER A 133 33.69 -34.10 31.49
N HIS A 134 32.47 -34.19 30.95
CA HIS A 134 31.70 -35.44 30.89
C HIS A 134 32.19 -36.42 29.83
N LEU A 135 32.92 -35.96 28.81
CA LEU A 135 33.50 -36.81 27.77
C LEU A 135 34.91 -37.29 28.13
N ASP A 136 35.69 -36.48 28.86
CA ASP A 136 37.04 -36.84 29.31
C ASP A 136 37.05 -37.68 30.63
N GLY A 137 35.89 -37.80 31.32
CA GLY A 137 35.76 -38.47 32.61
C GLY A 137 34.77 -39.63 32.64
N LYS A 138 35.30 -40.86 32.56
CA LYS A 138 34.66 -42.15 32.92
C LYS A 138 33.56 -42.65 31.96
N ALA A 139 33.97 -43.52 31.04
CA ALA A 139 33.06 -44.40 30.32
C ALA A 139 32.24 -45.22 31.32
N PRO A 140 30.90 -45.21 31.27
CA PRO A 140 30.11 -46.12 32.08
C PRO A 140 30.39 -47.53 31.57
N SER A 141 30.98 -48.35 32.44
CA SER A 141 31.10 -49.79 32.24
C SER A 141 29.71 -50.35 31.99
N THR A 142 29.40 -50.63 30.73
CA THR A 142 28.23 -51.39 30.32
C THR A 142 28.38 -52.77 30.95
N VAL A 143 27.55 -53.08 31.93
CA VAL A 143 27.42 -54.43 32.49
C VAL A 143 26.90 -55.33 31.36
N SER A 144 27.76 -56.21 30.85
CA SER A 144 27.38 -57.28 29.93
C SER A 144 26.36 -58.20 30.63
N LEU A 145 25.22 -58.41 29.97
CA LEU A 145 24.14 -59.33 30.36
C LEU A 145 24.45 -60.80 30.05
N ASP A 146 25.70 -61.14 29.74
CA ASP A 146 26.12 -62.47 29.31
C ASP A 146 26.78 -63.22 30.48
N SER A 147 25.96 -63.62 31.46
CA SER A 147 26.38 -64.54 32.52
C SER A 147 25.15 -65.31 33.01
N MET A 148 24.92 -66.47 32.40
CA MET A 148 23.93 -67.45 32.86
C MET A 148 24.60 -68.39 33.87
N PRO A 149 23.93 -68.69 35.00
CA PRO A 149 24.04 -70.02 35.56
C PRO A 149 22.69 -70.68 35.87
N GLU A 150 22.63 -71.92 35.40
CA GLU A 150 21.91 -73.13 35.83
C GLU A 150 21.13 -73.09 37.18
N ALA A 151 19.96 -73.73 37.15
CA ALA A 151 19.03 -73.95 38.27
C ALA A 151 19.61 -74.81 39.42
N PRO A 152 18.95 -74.81 40.59
CA PRO A 152 18.02 -75.92 40.85
C PRO A 152 16.65 -75.48 41.39
N ARG A 153 15.64 -76.24 40.95
CA ARG A 153 14.24 -76.16 41.40
C ARG A 153 14.06 -76.87 42.74
N THR A 154 13.32 -76.26 43.66
CA THR A 154 12.24 -76.94 44.43
C THR A 154 11.40 -75.94 45.23
N GLY A 155 10.06 -76.00 45.09
CA GLY A 155 9.10 -75.50 46.08
C GLY A 155 8.10 -74.44 45.59
N SER A 156 6.98 -74.89 45.01
CA SER A 156 5.74 -74.10 44.80
C SER A 156 4.96 -73.89 46.12
N PRO A 157 3.81 -73.19 46.13
CA PRO A 157 3.64 -71.74 46.00
C PRO A 157 2.84 -71.16 47.20
N VAL A 158 2.99 -69.88 47.51
CA VAL A 158 1.91 -69.13 48.19
C VAL A 158 1.64 -67.84 47.44
N ASN A 159 0.42 -67.82 46.93
CA ASN A 159 -0.27 -66.76 46.25
C ASN A 159 -0.73 -65.73 47.31
N ALA A 160 -0.32 -64.47 47.19
CA ALA A 160 -1.04 -63.34 47.78
C ALA A 160 -0.63 -62.03 47.09
N ALA A 161 -1.57 -61.54 46.27
CA ALA A 161 -1.77 -60.18 45.78
C ALA A 161 -0.92 -59.05 46.39
N THR A 162 -0.47 -58.11 45.56
CA THR A 162 -1.19 -56.84 45.29
C THR A 162 -0.43 -55.96 44.28
N GLN A 163 -0.99 -55.89 43.08
CA GLN A 163 -1.19 -54.76 42.15
C GLN A 163 -0.12 -53.64 41.96
N PRO A 164 0.33 -53.39 40.71
CA PRO A 164 1.11 -52.22 40.30
C PRO A 164 0.25 -51.01 39.87
N ALA A 165 0.87 -49.83 39.93
CA ALA A 165 0.35 -48.52 39.55
C ALA A 165 0.07 -48.36 38.05
N SER A 166 -0.94 -47.56 37.69
CA SER A 166 -0.95 -46.71 36.48
C SER A 166 -2.17 -45.76 36.46
N ALA A 167 -1.91 -44.46 36.41
CA ALA A 167 -2.71 -43.49 35.64
C ALA A 167 -2.02 -43.37 34.26
N PRO A 168 -2.69 -43.07 33.12
CA PRO A 168 -3.29 -41.74 32.94
C PRO A 168 -4.43 -41.60 31.88
N ARG A 169 -4.97 -40.36 31.87
CA ARG A 169 -5.60 -39.61 30.76
C ARG A 169 -7.10 -39.75 30.46
N GLU A 170 -7.65 -38.55 30.40
CA GLU A 170 -8.97 -38.02 30.14
C GLU A 170 -9.21 -37.84 28.63
N GLN A 171 -10.40 -38.25 28.15
CA GLN A 171 -11.01 -37.69 26.94
C GLN A 171 -12.53 -38.00 26.93
N PRO A 172 -13.41 -37.01 26.82
CA PRO A 172 -14.85 -37.24 26.63
C PRO A 172 -15.21 -37.23 25.14
N ALA A 173 -16.11 -38.14 24.75
CA ALA A 173 -16.88 -38.05 23.51
C ALA A 173 -18.35 -38.39 23.84
N PRO A 174 -19.33 -37.53 23.49
CA PRO A 174 -20.74 -37.80 23.76
C PRO A 174 -21.33 -38.75 22.72
N TYR A 175 -22.23 -39.59 23.22
CA TYR A 175 -23.03 -40.56 22.47
C TYR A 175 -24.11 -39.86 21.63
N ILE A 176 -24.30 -40.33 20.39
CA ILE A 176 -25.46 -40.03 19.53
C ILE A 176 -26.44 -41.21 19.60
N ALA A 177 -27.73 -40.91 19.74
CA ALA A 177 -28.89 -41.66 19.21
C ALA A 177 -30.07 -40.68 19.23
N SER A 178 -30.45 -40.01 18.13
CA SER A 178 -31.27 -40.49 17.01
C SER A 178 -32.56 -41.19 17.44
N MET A 179 -33.72 -40.60 17.15
CA MET A 179 -34.82 -41.18 16.37
C MET A 179 -35.86 -40.08 16.02
N THR A 180 -35.92 -39.81 14.71
CA THR A 180 -36.95 -39.17 13.86
C THR A 180 -38.33 -39.90 13.95
N PRO A 181 -39.44 -39.57 13.21
CA PRO A 181 -39.76 -38.45 12.27
C PRO A 181 -41.23 -37.86 12.38
N VAL A 182 -41.52 -36.56 12.07
CA VAL A 182 -42.17 -35.96 10.84
C VAL A 182 -43.73 -36.13 10.74
N PRO A 183 -44.57 -35.25 10.11
CA PRO A 183 -44.49 -33.81 9.70
C PRO A 183 -45.80 -32.94 9.84
N ARG A 184 -45.64 -31.66 9.42
CA ARG A 184 -46.55 -30.82 8.58
C ARG A 184 -47.52 -29.90 9.36
N ALA A 185 -47.60 -28.59 9.12
CA ALA A 185 -47.26 -27.72 7.99
C ALA A 185 -47.00 -26.27 8.53
N THR A 186 -45.82 -25.65 8.31
CA THR A 186 -45.43 -24.67 7.26
C THR A 186 -45.82 -23.18 7.53
N PRO A 187 -45.02 -22.20 7.06
CA PRO A 187 -44.40 -21.17 7.91
C PRO A 187 -44.52 -19.73 7.36
N GLU A 188 -44.11 -18.72 8.12
CA GLU A 188 -43.60 -17.46 7.55
C GLU A 188 -42.62 -16.79 8.51
N LEU A 189 -41.37 -17.24 8.43
CA LEU A 189 -40.19 -16.63 9.03
C LEU A 189 -39.00 -17.28 8.34
N GLU A 190 -38.50 -16.63 7.29
CA GLU A 190 -37.27 -17.03 6.62
C GLU A 190 -36.06 -16.40 7.33
N THR A 191 -35.31 -17.25 8.01
CA THR A 191 -33.84 -17.16 8.12
C THR A 191 -33.25 -18.18 7.10
N PRO A 192 -31.93 -18.36 7.03
CA PRO A 192 -30.95 -17.89 6.05
C PRO A 192 -30.65 -18.92 4.93
N ALA A 193 -30.61 -18.47 3.67
CA ALA A 193 -30.12 -19.28 2.57
C ALA A 193 -28.62 -19.07 2.34
N ALA A 194 -27.81 -20.07 2.68
CA ALA A 194 -26.60 -20.33 1.93
C ALA A 194 -27.01 -20.74 0.52
N SER A 195 -26.93 -19.81 -0.43
CA SER A 195 -26.94 -20.09 -1.86
C SER A 195 -25.76 -19.38 -2.49
N ALA A 196 -24.72 -20.17 -2.77
CA ALA A 196 -23.59 -19.77 -3.58
C ALA A 196 -24.09 -19.30 -4.96
N ALA A 197 -23.87 -18.01 -5.27
CA ALA A 197 -23.76 -17.48 -6.63
C ALA A 197 -23.41 -15.97 -6.57
N GLY A 198 -22.25 -15.66 -6.02
CA GLY A 198 -21.62 -14.34 -6.15
C GLY A 198 -20.15 -14.54 -6.46
N GLY A 199 -19.83 -15.33 -7.49
CA GLY A 199 -18.46 -15.55 -7.93
C GLY A 199 -17.82 -14.20 -8.24
N GLY A 200 -17.01 -13.70 -7.30
CA GLY A 200 -16.30 -12.43 -7.44
C GLY A 200 -16.54 -11.39 -6.35
N SER A 201 -17.38 -11.63 -5.32
CA SER A 201 -17.46 -10.68 -4.20
C SER A 201 -16.18 -10.71 -3.36
N LEU A 202 -15.57 -9.55 -3.16
CA LEU A 202 -14.34 -9.38 -2.38
C LEU A 202 -14.70 -8.95 -0.96
N SER A 203 -14.24 -9.69 0.04
CA SER A 203 -14.37 -9.32 1.44
C SER A 203 -13.00 -9.13 2.10
N LEU A 204 -12.87 -8.07 2.89
CA LEU A 204 -11.69 -7.69 3.64
C LEU A 204 -12.05 -7.79 5.13
N SER A 205 -11.33 -8.61 5.86
CA SER A 205 -11.44 -8.72 7.32
C SER A 205 -10.19 -8.15 7.99
N PHE A 206 -10.38 -7.20 8.91
CA PHE A 206 -9.28 -6.46 9.52
C PHE A 206 -9.04 -6.97 10.95
N SER A 207 -7.85 -7.51 11.23
CA SER A 207 -7.42 -7.93 12.57
C SER A 207 -6.66 -6.84 13.33
N GLY A 208 -6.35 -5.72 12.66
CA GLY A 208 -5.64 -4.57 13.20
C GLY A 208 -5.98 -3.29 12.43
N ASP A 209 -5.56 -2.14 12.93
CA ASP A 209 -5.76 -0.86 12.25
C ASP A 209 -5.02 -0.84 10.90
N SER A 210 -5.74 -0.55 9.82
CA SER A 210 -5.22 -0.52 8.46
C SER A 210 -5.91 0.57 7.66
N TRP A 211 -5.13 1.45 7.04
CA TRP A 211 -5.69 2.39 6.08
C TRP A 211 -5.87 1.67 4.74
N VAL A 212 -7.00 1.93 4.09
CA VAL A 212 -7.35 1.35 2.80
C VAL A 212 -7.61 2.45 1.80
N GLN A 213 -7.12 2.23 0.58
CA GLN A 213 -7.48 3.03 -0.58
C GLN A 213 -7.97 2.08 -1.66
N ILE A 214 -9.24 2.23 -1.99
CA ILE A 214 -9.96 1.41 -2.96
C ILE A 214 -10.39 2.32 -4.09
N LEU A 215 -9.96 2.00 -5.30
CA LEU A 215 -10.31 2.71 -6.52
C LEU A 215 -11.19 1.81 -7.39
N ALA A 216 -12.18 2.40 -8.03
CA ALA A 216 -12.98 1.73 -9.04
C ALA A 216 -12.17 1.52 -10.34
N PRO A 217 -12.65 0.69 -11.27
CA PRO A 217 -11.97 0.46 -12.57
C PRO A 217 -11.76 1.74 -13.40
N ASP A 218 -12.59 2.77 -13.19
CA ASP A 218 -12.48 4.10 -13.81
C ASP A 218 -11.43 5.02 -13.17
N GLY A 219 -10.77 4.57 -12.08
CA GLY A 219 -9.80 5.33 -11.32
C GLY A 219 -10.39 6.28 -10.27
N SER A 220 -11.73 6.33 -10.14
CA SER A 220 -12.38 7.09 -9.07
C SER A 220 -12.16 6.42 -7.70
N ALA A 221 -12.07 7.21 -6.63
CA ALA A 221 -11.87 6.66 -5.29
C ALA A 221 -13.22 6.18 -4.73
N VAL A 222 -13.36 4.86 -4.53
CA VAL A 222 -14.52 4.23 -3.90
C VAL A 222 -14.46 4.39 -2.39
N GLU A 223 -13.29 4.16 -1.80
CA GLU A 223 -13.11 4.30 -0.35
C GLU A 223 -11.67 4.70 -0.02
N LYS A 224 -11.54 5.68 0.89
CA LYS A 224 -10.27 6.11 1.49
C LYS A 224 -10.49 6.30 2.98
N ALA A 225 -10.21 5.27 3.76
CA ALA A 225 -10.54 5.26 5.18
C ALA A 225 -9.48 4.51 6.00
N LEU A 226 -9.39 4.86 7.29
CA LEU A 226 -8.71 4.04 8.28
C LEU A 226 -9.74 3.06 8.87
N VAL A 227 -9.56 1.78 8.58
CA VAL A 227 -10.43 0.71 9.09
C VAL A 227 -9.80 0.16 10.37
N ARG A 228 -10.61 0.00 11.43
CA ARG A 228 -10.16 -0.51 12.72
C ARG A 228 -10.18 -2.02 12.78
N ALA A 229 -9.46 -2.57 13.76
CA ALA A 229 -9.50 -3.99 14.08
C ALA A 229 -10.94 -4.47 14.37
N GLY A 230 -11.31 -5.63 13.83
CA GLY A 230 -12.62 -6.28 14.00
C GLY A 230 -13.66 -5.89 12.95
N GLU A 231 -13.41 -4.87 12.13
CA GLU A 231 -14.31 -4.48 11.06
C GLU A 231 -14.17 -5.39 9.83
N ARG A 232 -15.26 -5.53 9.06
CA ARG A 232 -15.27 -6.19 7.75
C ARG A 232 -15.82 -5.26 6.70
N ARG A 233 -15.31 -5.38 5.48
CA ARG A 233 -15.80 -4.67 4.30
C ARG A 233 -16.02 -5.65 3.17
N SER A 234 -17.16 -5.56 2.51
CA SER A 234 -17.55 -6.42 1.39
C SER A 234 -17.87 -5.56 0.17
N TYR A 235 -17.32 -5.93 -0.98
CA TYR A 235 -17.52 -5.25 -2.25
C TYR A 235 -18.01 -6.22 -3.31
N SER A 236 -18.88 -5.72 -4.19
CA SER A 236 -19.39 -6.50 -5.31
C SER A 236 -18.34 -6.59 -6.44
N PRO A 237 -18.33 -7.68 -7.22
CA PRO A 237 -17.45 -7.79 -8.38
C PRO A 237 -17.70 -6.61 -9.35
N GLY A 238 -16.62 -6.02 -9.87
CA GLY A 238 -16.67 -4.83 -10.74
C GLY A 238 -16.77 -3.48 -10.04
N GLN A 239 -17.04 -3.45 -8.72
CA GLN A 239 -17.05 -2.20 -7.94
C GLN A 239 -15.63 -1.69 -7.62
N VAL A 240 -14.67 -2.60 -7.55
CA VAL A 240 -13.29 -2.32 -7.16
C VAL A 240 -12.35 -2.74 -8.29
N GLY A 241 -11.43 -1.86 -8.65
CA GLY A 241 -10.40 -2.12 -9.68
C GLY A 241 -9.00 -2.17 -9.11
N ARG A 242 -8.66 -1.30 -8.15
CA ARG A 242 -7.34 -1.24 -7.52
C ARG A 242 -7.44 -1.04 -6.02
N ILE A 243 -6.75 -1.87 -5.25
CA ILE A 243 -6.78 -1.85 -3.79
C ILE A 243 -5.36 -1.67 -3.25
N VAL A 244 -5.22 -0.76 -2.31
CA VAL A 244 -4.00 -0.53 -1.53
C VAL A 244 -4.35 -0.69 -0.06
N LEU A 245 -3.68 -1.63 0.60
CA LEU A 245 -3.81 -1.91 2.03
C LEU A 245 -2.52 -1.50 2.74
N GLY A 246 -2.63 -0.62 3.73
CA GLY A 246 -1.48 -0.05 4.43
C GLY A 246 -0.78 -0.99 5.42
N ASN A 247 -1.56 -1.80 6.13
CA ASN A 247 -1.08 -2.82 7.06
C ASN A 247 -1.58 -4.20 6.60
N ALA A 248 -0.94 -4.75 5.57
CA ALA A 248 -1.39 -5.96 4.92
C ALA A 248 -1.25 -7.23 5.77
N SER A 249 -0.39 -7.20 6.79
CA SER A 249 -0.24 -8.32 7.74
C SER A 249 -1.45 -8.48 8.66
N ALA A 250 -2.24 -7.41 8.84
CA ALA A 250 -3.43 -7.36 9.68
C ALA A 250 -4.74 -7.38 8.86
N VAL A 251 -4.68 -7.71 7.56
CA VAL A 251 -5.86 -7.78 6.69
C VAL A 251 -5.90 -9.12 5.99
N GLU A 252 -7.01 -9.83 6.18
CA GLU A 252 -7.32 -11.06 5.47
C GLU A 252 -8.27 -10.75 4.32
N VAL A 253 -7.89 -11.18 3.11
CA VAL A 253 -8.65 -10.93 1.88
C VAL A 253 -9.29 -12.25 1.46
N GLN A 254 -10.61 -12.26 1.33
CA GLN A 254 -11.38 -13.44 0.92
C GLN A 254 -12.18 -13.12 -0.35
N GLN A 255 -12.04 -13.95 -1.38
CA GLN A 255 -12.77 -13.84 -2.64
C GLN A 255 -13.76 -15.00 -2.76
N GLY A 256 -15.07 -14.71 -2.84
CA GLY A 256 -16.09 -15.75 -2.98
C GLY A 256 -16.05 -16.85 -1.92
N GLY A 257 -15.53 -16.52 -0.71
CA GLY A 257 -15.34 -17.46 0.40
C GLY A 257 -13.95 -18.12 0.49
N SER A 258 -13.08 -17.95 -0.51
CA SER A 258 -11.70 -18.47 -0.50
C SER A 258 -10.71 -17.41 -0.01
N ILE A 259 -9.85 -17.76 0.94
CA ILE A 259 -8.77 -16.88 1.43
C ILE A 259 -7.73 -16.73 0.31
N VAL A 260 -7.47 -15.47 -0.08
CA VAL A 260 -6.46 -15.13 -1.08
C VAL A 260 -5.17 -14.76 -0.34
N ASP A 261 -4.07 -15.45 -0.67
CA ASP A 261 -2.77 -15.10 -0.10
C ASP A 261 -2.30 -13.75 -0.67
N VAL A 262 -2.27 -12.75 0.20
CA VAL A 262 -1.80 -11.40 -0.13
C VAL A 262 -0.30 -11.24 0.01
N LYS A 263 0.43 -12.20 0.60
CA LYS A 263 1.89 -12.13 0.82
C LYS A 263 2.69 -11.86 -0.46
N PRO A 264 2.37 -12.46 -1.64
CA PRO A 264 3.09 -12.16 -2.87
C PRO A 264 2.99 -10.70 -3.32
N PHE A 265 1.96 -9.98 -2.86
CA PHE A 265 1.67 -8.59 -3.23
C PHE A 265 2.09 -7.58 -2.15
N GLN A 266 2.72 -8.04 -1.07
CA GLN A 266 3.20 -7.20 0.03
C GLN A 266 4.60 -6.66 -0.26
N ARG A 267 4.75 -5.33 -0.26
CA ARG A 267 6.05 -4.65 -0.19
C ARG A 267 6.17 -3.96 1.18
N ALA A 268 7.07 -4.48 2.02
CA ALA A 268 7.21 -4.13 3.43
C ALA A 268 5.93 -4.40 4.25
N ASN A 269 5.10 -3.39 4.49
CA ASN A 269 3.80 -3.55 5.20
C ASN A 269 2.59 -3.23 4.32
N VAL A 270 2.81 -2.80 3.07
CA VAL A 270 1.74 -2.34 2.17
C VAL A 270 1.49 -3.39 1.09
N ALA A 271 0.25 -3.83 0.93
CA ALA A 271 -0.16 -4.69 -0.19
C ALA A 271 -0.83 -3.86 -1.28
N ARG A 272 -0.46 -4.11 -2.54
CA ARG A 272 -1.05 -3.46 -3.71
C ARG A 272 -1.45 -4.53 -4.72
N PHE A 273 -2.73 -4.59 -5.03
CA PHE A 273 -3.24 -5.53 -6.02
C PHE A 273 -4.41 -4.93 -6.80
N ALA A 274 -4.56 -5.38 -8.04
CA ALA A 274 -5.69 -5.08 -8.90
C ALA A 274 -6.74 -6.18 -8.73
N VAL A 275 -8.00 -5.80 -8.82
CA VAL A 275 -9.14 -6.73 -8.83
C VAL A 275 -9.76 -6.62 -10.21
N SER A 276 -9.71 -7.71 -10.96
CA SER A 276 -10.32 -7.80 -12.29
C SER A 276 -11.85 -7.87 -12.18
N SER A 277 -12.57 -7.66 -13.28
CA SER A 277 -14.04 -7.64 -13.29
C SER A 277 -14.70 -8.98 -12.87
N ASP A 278 -13.94 -10.07 -12.91
CA ASP A 278 -14.27 -11.40 -12.40
C ASP A 278 -13.98 -11.58 -10.90
N GLY A 279 -13.51 -10.52 -10.23
CA GLY A 279 -13.06 -10.49 -8.85
C GLY A 279 -11.66 -11.07 -8.63
N SER A 280 -10.96 -11.52 -9.67
CA SER A 280 -9.63 -12.13 -9.53
C SER A 280 -8.58 -11.10 -9.13
N VAL A 281 -7.69 -11.51 -8.21
CA VAL A 281 -6.63 -10.65 -7.68
C VAL A 281 -5.38 -10.81 -8.54
N VAL A 282 -4.98 -9.74 -9.22
CA VAL A 282 -3.82 -9.69 -10.13
C VAL A 282 -2.80 -8.69 -9.57
N PRO A 283 -1.48 -8.89 -9.72
CA PRO A 283 -0.51 -7.87 -9.32
C PRO A 283 -0.84 -6.54 -10.02
N ALA A 284 -0.95 -5.46 -9.24
CA ALA A 284 -1.12 -4.13 -9.82
C ALA A 284 0.14 -3.79 -10.61
N SER A 285 0.06 -3.79 -11.93
CA SER A 285 1.10 -3.22 -12.79
C SER A 285 1.26 -1.74 -12.43
N GLU A 286 2.52 -1.37 -12.18
CA GLU A 286 2.97 -0.01 -11.84
C GLU A 286 2.53 1.02 -12.89
#